data_AF-A0A920SP92-F1
#
_entry.id   AF-A0A920SP92-F1
#
_cell.length_a   1.000
_cell.length_b   1.000
_cell.length_c   1.000
_cell.angle_alpha   90.00
_cell.angle_beta   90.00
_cell.angle_gamma   90.00
#
_symmetry.space_group_name_H-M   'P 1'
#
loop_
_entity.id
_entity.type
_entity.pdbx_description
1 polymer ?
#
loop_
_entity_poly.entity_id
_entity_poly.type
_entity_poly.pdbx_seq_one_letter_code
_entity_poly.pdbx_strand_id
1 'polypeptide(L)'
;MGPFAVGFTVSKVGEGWYFSHGGSNWGFRALMLAHKVKGYGLVVMTNADRGSTVINEISRRIQYTYNWDSVASAVERGSRR
;
A
#
# COMPACT_ATOMS: atom_id res chain seq x y z
N MET A 1 -1.68 -15.64 14.73
CA MET A 1 -1.05 -15.55 13.40
C MET A 1 -1.11 -14.10 12.98
N GLY A 2 0.03 -13.44 12.76
CA GLY A 2 0.06 -12.04 12.29
C GLY A 2 -0.45 -11.92 10.85
N PRO A 3 -0.46 -10.72 10.25
CA PRO A 3 -1.00 -10.50 8.91
C PRO A 3 -0.18 -11.14 7.77
N PHE A 4 0.85 -11.93 8.08
CA PHE A 4 1.70 -12.62 7.12
C PHE A 4 1.15 -14.00 6.76
N ALA A 5 1.03 -14.27 5.47
CA ALA A 5 0.63 -15.57 4.91
C ALA A 5 1.81 -16.19 4.12
N VAL A 6 1.57 -16.79 2.95
CA VAL A 6 2.61 -17.38 2.09
C VAL A 6 3.38 -16.27 1.36
N GLY A 7 4.29 -15.60 2.07
CA GLY A 7 5.19 -14.60 1.48
C GLY A 7 4.58 -13.21 1.23
N PHE A 8 3.43 -12.90 1.82
CA PHE A 8 2.82 -11.56 1.74
C PHE A 8 2.21 -11.13 3.07
N THR A 9 2.22 -9.83 3.31
CA THR A 9 1.38 -9.19 4.33
C THR A 9 0.03 -8.86 3.71
N VAL A 10 -1.08 -9.12 4.41
CA VAL A 10 -2.42 -8.65 4.02
C VAL A 10 -2.96 -7.69 5.07
N SER A 11 -3.37 -6.49 4.67
CA SER A 11 -3.88 -5.46 5.59
C SER A 11 -5.01 -4.64 4.98
N LYS A 12 -5.89 -4.12 5.85
CA LYS A 12 -6.89 -3.10 5.47
C LYS A 12 -6.23 -1.72 5.56
N VAL A 13 -6.36 -0.92 4.51
CA VAL A 13 -5.91 0.48 4.44
C VAL A 13 -7.06 1.30 3.84
N GLY A 14 -7.53 2.33 4.55
CA GLY A 14 -8.77 3.01 4.17
C GLY A 14 -9.93 2.02 4.08
N GLU A 15 -10.64 2.04 2.97
CA GLU A 15 -11.71 1.08 2.65
C GLU A 15 -11.26 -0.11 1.80
N GLY A 16 -9.96 -0.20 1.47
CA GLY A 16 -9.39 -1.26 0.63
C GLY A 16 -8.66 -2.35 1.41
N TRP A 17 -8.59 -3.53 0.82
CA TRP A 17 -7.73 -4.63 1.30
C TRP A 17 -6.56 -4.81 0.35
N TYR A 18 -5.36 -4.85 0.92
CA TYR A 18 -4.12 -4.87 0.15
C TYR A 18 -3.23 -6.03 0.57
N PHE A 19 -2.49 -6.56 -0.40
CA PHE A 19 -1.36 -7.43 -0.12
C PHE A 19 -0.05 -6.71 -0.49
N SER A 20 0.99 -6.91 0.31
CA SER A 20 2.25 -6.21 0.15
C SER A 20 3.45 -7.08 0.50
N HIS A 21 4.61 -6.69 -0.05
CA HIS A 21 5.89 -7.26 0.30
C HIS A 21 6.98 -6.17 0.18
N GLY A 22 7.83 -6.08 1.20
CA GLY A 22 9.01 -5.21 1.18
C GLY A 22 10.22 -5.95 0.63
N GLY A 23 11.19 -5.21 0.09
CA GLY A 23 12.48 -5.76 -0.31
C GLY A 23 13.60 -4.90 0.25
N SER A 24 14.69 -5.55 0.67
CA SER A 24 15.86 -4.86 1.21
C SER A 24 17.12 -5.68 0.96
N ASN A 25 18.17 -5.02 0.51
CA ASN A 25 19.54 -5.50 0.50
C ASN A 25 20.47 -4.28 0.73
N TRP A 26 21.80 -4.47 0.70
CA TRP A 26 22.74 -3.35 0.79
C TRP A 26 22.59 -2.41 -0.39
N GLY A 27 22.23 -1.16 -0.12
CA GLY A 27 22.08 -0.13 -1.13
C GLY A 27 20.75 -0.17 -1.89
N PHE A 28 19.82 -1.09 -1.62
CA PHE A 28 18.51 -1.08 -2.30
C PHE A 28 17.32 -1.32 -1.38
N ARG A 29 16.20 -0.69 -1.73
CA ARG A 29 14.89 -0.85 -1.10
C ARG A 29 13.84 -1.08 -2.17
N ALA A 30 12.86 -1.92 -1.87
CA ALA A 30 11.70 -2.16 -2.74
C ALA A 30 10.40 -2.25 -1.94
N LEU A 31 9.29 -1.91 -2.59
CA LEU A 31 7.92 -2.10 -2.10
C LEU A 31 7.03 -2.58 -3.24
N MET A 32 6.31 -3.67 -2.99
CA MET A 32 5.14 -4.08 -3.77
C MET A 32 3.88 -3.87 -2.92
N LEU A 33 2.86 -3.25 -3.50
CA LEU A 33 1.54 -3.05 -2.88
C LEU A 33 0.46 -3.21 -3.94
N ALA A 34 -0.53 -4.07 -3.74
CA ALA A 34 -1.62 -4.28 -4.69
C ALA A 34 -2.96 -4.51 -3.99
N HIS A 35 -4.04 -4.05 -4.63
CA HIS A 35 -5.39 -4.28 -4.13
C HIS A 35 -5.79 -5.74 -4.33
N LYS A 36 -6.44 -6.33 -3.32
CA LYS A 36 -6.80 -7.75 -3.30
C LYS A 36 -7.67 -8.19 -4.49
N VAL A 37 -8.55 -7.31 -4.99
CA VAL A 37 -9.57 -7.69 -6.00
C VAL A 37 -9.80 -6.67 -7.13
N LYS A 38 -9.22 -5.47 -7.08
CA LYS A 38 -9.57 -4.37 -8.04
C LYS A 38 -8.55 -4.20 -9.17
N GLY A 39 -7.51 -5.05 -9.22
CA GLY A 39 -6.56 -5.11 -10.33
C GLY A 39 -5.51 -3.99 -10.38
N TYR A 40 -5.51 -3.04 -9.44
CA TYR A 40 -4.48 -2.00 -9.35
C TYR A 40 -3.42 -2.30 -8.29
N GLY A 41 -2.21 -1.82 -8.52
CA GLY A 41 -1.06 -1.99 -7.64
C GLY A 41 0.13 -1.17 -8.11
N LEU A 42 1.20 -1.19 -7.32
CA LEU A 42 2.46 -0.55 -7.63
C LEU A 42 3.64 -1.40 -7.16
N VAL A 43 4.76 -1.23 -7.86
CA VAL A 43 6.08 -1.71 -7.45
C VAL A 43 7.05 -0.56 -7.61
N VAL A 44 7.78 -0.23 -6.55
CA VAL A 44 8.82 0.81 -6.56
C VAL A 44 10.10 0.22 -6.01
N MET A 45 11.21 0.43 -6.69
CA MET A 45 12.55 0.03 -6.28
C MET A 45 13.47 1.25 -6.32
N THR A 46 14.39 1.33 -5.36
CA THR A 46 15.36 2.41 -5.23
C THR A 46 16.73 1.83 -4.94
N ASN A 47 17.78 2.48 -5.45
CA ASN A 47 19.19 2.14 -5.24
C ASN A 47 19.84 3.05 -4.19
N ALA A 48 19.18 3.22 -3.06
CA ALA A 48 19.75 3.89 -1.89
C ALA A 48 19.29 3.22 -0.59
N ASP A 49 20.17 3.15 0.42
CA ASP A 49 19.83 2.57 1.73
C ASP A 49 18.65 3.27 2.42
N ARG A 50 18.47 4.57 2.14
CA ARG A 50 17.37 5.43 2.64
C ARG A 50 16.25 5.63 1.61
N GLY A 51 16.19 4.79 0.57
CA GLY A 51 15.23 4.93 -0.53
C GLY A 51 13.76 4.78 -0.13
N SER A 52 13.47 4.20 1.04
CA SER A 52 12.11 4.06 1.57
C SER A 52 11.34 5.38 1.69
N THR A 53 12.02 6.50 1.95
CA THR A 53 11.36 7.82 2.02
C THR A 53 10.76 8.22 0.68
N VAL A 54 11.51 8.00 -0.42
CA VAL A 54 11.04 8.28 -1.78
C VAL A 54 9.96 7.29 -2.20
N ILE A 55 10.13 6.00 -1.86
CA ILE A 55 9.11 4.95 -2.09
C ILE A 55 7.77 5.36 -1.47
N ASN A 56 7.78 5.81 -0.21
CA ASN A 56 6.57 6.19 0.51
C ASN A 56 5.87 7.39 -0.14
N GLU A 57 6.61 8.41 -0.55
CA GLU A 57 6.03 9.59 -1.19
C GLU A 57 5.45 9.27 -2.58
N ILE A 58 6.16 8.49 -3.40
CA ILE A 58 5.66 8.04 -4.71
C ILE A 58 4.41 7.18 -4.54
N SER A 59 4.44 6.22 -3.61
CA SER A 59 3.32 5.33 -3.30
C SER A 59 2.08 6.13 -2.89
N ARG A 60 2.25 7.11 -2.01
CA ARG A 60 1.17 8.00 -1.57
C ARG A 60 0.60 8.81 -2.75
N ARG A 61 1.46 9.38 -3.61
CA ARG A 61 1.01 10.14 -4.79
C ARG A 61 0.20 9.28 -5.76
N ILE A 62 0.66 8.07 -6.08
CA ILE A 62 -0.07 7.13 -6.94
C ILE A 62 -1.46 6.85 -6.36
N GLN A 63 -1.53 6.54 -5.06
CA GLN A 63 -2.80 6.26 -4.38
C GLN A 63 -3.79 7.42 -4.47
N TYR A 64 -3.32 8.66 -4.25
CA TYR A 64 -4.17 9.85 -4.40
C TYR A 64 -4.55 10.11 -5.87
N THR A 65 -3.60 10.07 -6.80
CA THR A 65 -3.83 10.38 -8.22
C THR A 65 -4.86 9.45 -8.86
N TYR A 66 -4.86 8.17 -8.48
CA TYR A 66 -5.77 7.17 -9.03
C TYR A 66 -6.95 6.85 -8.11
N ASN A 67 -7.21 7.68 -7.09
CA ASN A 67 -8.34 7.55 -6.17
C ASN A 67 -8.49 6.14 -5.58
N TRP A 68 -7.40 5.57 -5.08
CA TRP A 68 -7.41 4.23 -4.50
C TRP A 68 -8.30 4.17 -3.26
N ASP A 69 -8.84 2.99 -2.96
CA ASP A 69 -9.66 2.77 -1.75
C ASP A 69 -8.91 3.07 -0.44
N SER A 70 -7.58 3.13 -0.49
CA SER A 70 -6.74 3.47 0.66
C SER A 70 -6.86 4.92 1.11
N VAL A 71 -7.29 5.82 0.20
CA VAL A 71 -7.52 7.24 0.50
C VAL A 71 -9.01 7.59 0.59
N ALA A 72 -9.90 6.61 0.37
CA ALA A 72 -11.33 6.79 0.55
C ALA A 72 -11.70 6.90 2.04
N SER A 73 -12.57 7.85 2.38
CA SER A 73 -13.16 7.94 3.71
C SER A 73 -14.33 6.96 3.84
N ALA A 74 -14.53 6.43 5.05
CA ALA A 74 -15.74 5.70 5.38
C ALA A 74 -16.95 6.64 5.20
N VAL A 75 -17.98 6.18 4.48
CA VAL A 75 -19.26 6.91 4.42
C VAL A 75 -19.89 6.85 5.81
N GLU A 76 -20.07 8.02 6.45
CA GLU A 76 -20.86 8.10 7.69
C GLU A 76 -22.29 7.64 7.39
N ARG A 77 -22.69 6.51 7.97
CA ARG A 77 -24.09 6.07 7.90
C ARG A 77 -24.92 7.05 8.73
N GLY A 78 -25.69 7.91 8.06
CA GLY A 78 -26.61 8.83 8.70
C GLY A 78 -27.65 8.08 9.54
N SER A 79 -27.45 8.06 10.85
CA SER A 79 -28.52 7.91 11.84
C SER A 79 -28.62 9.22 12.60
N ARG A 80 -29.14 10.26 11.94
CA ARG A 80 -29.73 11.39 12.65
C ARG A 80 -31.23 11.14 12.69
N ARG A 81 -31.69 10.72 13.88
CA ARG A 81 -33.08 10.85 14.29
C ARG A 81 -33.44 12.32 14.40
#